data_AF-A0A2S7U6D3-F1
#
_entry.id   AF-A0A2S7U6D3-F1
#
_cell.length_a   1.000
_cell.length_b   1.000
_cell.length_c   1.000
_cell.angle_alpha   90.00
_cell.angle_beta   90.00
_cell.angle_gamma   90.00
#
_symmetry.space_group_name_H-M   'P 1'
#
loop_
_entity.id
_entity.type
_entity.pdbx_description
1 polymer ?
#
loop_
_entity_poly.entity_id
_entity_poly.type
_entity_poly.pdbx_seq_one_letter_code
_entity_poly.pdbx_strand_id
1 'polypeptide(L)'
;MTIIEKASEEYTVIEELLGEHPDSTQLEIVGGIDCDEEDIDSQREGGEDDPMATIELIAHWNPNTKEGILDWYFARESTIDEEEPKIEHGGPLLAFRYATDEPDLDSLLDDAVPALNDAVEWAEFQLNDEEE
;
A
#
# COMPACT_ATOMS: atom_id res chain seq x y z
N MET A 1 -16.47 -0.57 -6.67
CA MET A 1 -15.77 0.30 -5.70
C MET A 1 -15.65 1.70 -6.29
N THR A 2 -15.42 2.74 -5.49
CA THR A 2 -15.12 4.10 -5.97
C THR A 2 -13.79 4.52 -5.37
N ILE A 3 -12.81 4.86 -6.21
CA ILE A 3 -11.50 5.36 -5.78
C ILE A 3 -11.58 6.86 -5.57
N ILE A 4 -10.93 7.30 -4.50
CA ILE A 4 -10.85 8.69 -4.06
C ILE A 4 -9.38 9.05 -4.05
N GLU A 5 -9.02 10.00 -4.91
CA GLU A 5 -7.64 10.45 -5.08
C GLU A 5 -7.09 11.07 -3.80
N LYS A 6 -5.83 10.78 -3.48
CA LYS A 6 -5.10 11.30 -2.32
C LYS A 6 -5.09 12.83 -2.22
N ALA A 7 -5.13 13.53 -3.36
CA ALA A 7 -5.15 14.99 -3.41
C ALA A 7 -6.51 15.62 -3.07
N SER A 8 -7.56 14.82 -2.91
CA SER A 8 -8.92 15.31 -2.66
C SER A 8 -9.17 15.63 -1.19
N GLU A 9 -10.08 16.59 -0.92
CA GLU A 9 -10.54 16.87 0.44
C GLU A 9 -11.28 15.66 1.05
N GLU A 10 -11.94 14.87 0.20
CA GLU A 10 -12.63 13.64 0.62
C GLU A 10 -11.67 12.59 1.19
N TYR A 11 -10.45 12.49 0.65
CA TYR A 11 -9.41 11.61 1.18
C TYR A 11 -9.09 11.96 2.64
N THR A 12 -8.84 13.24 2.94
CA THR A 12 -8.50 13.71 4.30
C THR A 12 -9.63 13.39 5.29
N VAL A 13 -10.88 13.57 4.88
CA VAL A 13 -12.04 13.24 5.72
C VAL A 13 -12.07 11.74 6.06
N ILE A 14 -11.82 10.87 5.08
CA ILE A 14 -11.79 9.42 5.30
C ILE A 14 -10.63 9.04 6.23
N GLU A 15 -9.45 9.64 6.03
CA GLU A 15 -8.27 9.40 6.86
C GLU A 15 -8.49 9.78 8.33
N GLU A 16 -9.07 10.96 8.57
CA GLU A 16 -9.41 11.41 9.92
C GLU A 16 -10.43 10.46 10.58
N LEU A 17 -11.48 10.06 9.85
CA LEU A 17 -12.52 9.16 10.38
C LEU A 17 -11.99 7.77 10.75
N LEU A 18 -11.09 7.21 9.94
CA LEU A 18 -10.44 5.94 10.25
C LEU A 18 -9.53 6.09 11.48
N GLY A 19 -8.78 7.19 11.57
CA GLY A 19 -7.91 7.50 12.70
C GLY A 19 -8.64 7.75 14.03
N GLU A 20 -9.85 8.33 13.99
CA GLU A 20 -10.70 8.52 15.17
C GLU A 20 -11.36 7.21 15.67
N HIS A 21 -11.46 6.21 14.80
CA HIS A 21 -12.18 4.96 15.07
C HIS A 21 -11.36 3.69 14.76
N PRO A 22 -10.16 3.52 15.34
CA PRO A 22 -9.30 2.37 15.06
C PRO A 22 -9.95 1.05 15.46
N ASP A 23 -10.74 1.01 16.54
CA ASP A 23 -11.44 -0.19 17.02
C ASP A 23 -12.56 -0.66 16.08
N SER A 24 -12.97 0.18 15.12
CA SER A 24 -14.00 -0.12 14.12
C SER A 24 -13.42 -0.36 12.73
N THR A 25 -12.09 -0.41 12.63
CA THR A 25 -11.38 -0.56 11.36
C THR A 25 -10.90 -2.00 11.20
N GLN A 26 -11.01 -2.54 10.00
CA GLN A 26 -10.46 -3.81 9.57
C GLN A 26 -9.16 -3.58 8.82
N LEU A 27 -8.24 -4.55 8.92
CA LEU A 27 -6.91 -4.53 8.32
C LEU A 27 -6.71 -5.81 7.53
N GLU A 28 -6.29 -5.69 6.27
CA GLU A 28 -5.99 -6.84 5.43
C GLU A 28 -4.87 -6.51 4.43
N ILE A 29 -3.97 -7.47 4.26
CA ILE A 29 -2.91 -7.40 3.26
C ILE A 29 -3.56 -7.70 1.90
N VAL A 30 -3.46 -6.74 0.98
CA VAL A 30 -4.01 -6.81 -0.36
C VAL A 30 -3.00 -7.40 -1.35
N GLY A 31 -1.72 -7.12 -1.14
CA GLY A 31 -0.66 -7.63 -2.01
C GLY A 31 0.73 -7.39 -1.43
N GLY A 32 1.68 -8.19 -1.90
CA GLY A 32 3.10 -8.05 -1.59
C GLY A 32 3.91 -7.96 -2.89
N ILE A 33 4.92 -7.11 -2.89
CA ILE A 33 5.79 -6.85 -4.03
C ILE A 33 7.23 -6.97 -3.52
N ASP A 34 7.95 -7.99 -3.99
CA ASP A 34 9.37 -8.14 -3.72
C ASP A 34 10.17 -7.30 -4.73
N CYS A 35 11.12 -6.50 -4.23
CA CYS A 35 12.04 -5.73 -5.05
C CYS A 35 13.11 -6.67 -5.61
N ASP A 36 13.33 -6.61 -6.92
CA ASP A 36 14.33 -7.45 -7.57
C ASP A 36 15.76 -6.86 -7.49
N GLU A 37 16.74 -7.55 -8.06
CA GLU A 37 18.14 -7.06 -8.03
C GLU A 37 18.30 -5.71 -8.76
N GLU A 38 17.51 -5.43 -9.81
CA GLU A 38 17.58 -4.16 -10.55
C GLU A 38 17.01 -3.00 -9.74
N ASP A 39 15.91 -3.24 -9.02
CA ASP A 39 15.30 -2.31 -8.07
C ASP A 39 16.27 -1.96 -6.92
N ILE A 40 16.90 -2.97 -6.34
CA ILE A 40 17.84 -2.85 -5.23
C ILE A 40 19.09 -2.05 -5.66
N ASP A 41 19.63 -2.34 -6.84
CA ASP A 41 20.78 -1.61 -7.37
C ASP A 41 20.43 -0.15 -7.67
N SER A 42 19.24 0.12 -8.21
CA SER A 42 18.76 1.48 -8.49
C SER A 42 18.65 2.34 -7.23
N GLN A 43 18.16 1.77 -6.12
CA GLN A 43 18.11 2.44 -4.82
C GLN A 43 19.51 2.80 -4.30
N ARG A 44 20.46 1.86 -4.42
CA ARG A 44 21.86 2.08 -4.00
C ARG A 44 22.55 3.14 -4.86
N GLU A 45 22.30 3.16 -6.17
CA GLU A 45 22.78 4.24 -7.04
C GLU A 45 22.16 5.61 -6.67
N GLY A 46 20.93 5.61 -6.17
CA GLY A 46 20.25 6.75 -5.56
C GLY A 46 20.84 7.19 -4.20
N GLY A 47 21.74 6.41 -3.62
CA GLY A 47 22.42 6.69 -2.35
C GLY A 47 21.76 6.07 -1.12
N GLU A 48 20.86 5.09 -1.29
CA GLU A 48 20.29 4.32 -0.18
C GLU A 48 21.27 3.22 0.26
N ASP A 49 21.72 3.27 1.52
CA ASP A 49 22.67 2.30 2.08
C ASP A 49 21.99 0.98 2.50
N ASP A 50 20.68 1.02 2.79
CA ASP A 50 19.87 -0.13 3.21
C ASP A 50 18.54 -0.17 2.45
N PRO A 51 18.53 -0.71 1.22
CA PRO A 51 17.40 -0.57 0.30
C PRO A 51 16.17 -1.37 0.75
N MET A 52 15.02 -0.96 0.23
CA MET A 52 13.75 -1.64 0.43
C MET A 52 13.76 -2.97 -0.33
N ALA A 53 13.43 -4.05 0.37
CA ALA A 53 13.44 -5.41 -0.17
C ALA A 53 12.02 -5.92 -0.50
N THR A 54 11.04 -5.56 0.32
CA THR A 54 9.65 -5.98 0.12
C THR A 54 8.74 -4.80 0.42
N ILE A 55 7.70 -4.63 -0.40
CA ILE A 55 6.60 -3.69 -0.22
C ILE A 55 5.31 -4.48 0.01
N GLU A 56 4.52 -4.08 0.99
CA GLU A 56 3.20 -4.65 1.26
C GLU A 56 2.13 -3.57 1.11
N LEU A 57 1.04 -3.92 0.44
CA LEU A 57 -0.15 -3.10 0.31
C LEU A 57 -1.18 -3.55 1.35
N ILE A 58 -1.60 -2.65 2.22
CA ILE A 58 -2.51 -2.98 3.33
C ILE A 58 -3.71 -2.05 3.28
N ALA A 59 -4.90 -2.65 3.23
CA ALA A 59 -6.17 -1.92 3.26
C ALA A 59 -6.67 -1.79 4.69
N HIS A 60 -7.10 -0.57 5.02
CA HIS A 60 -7.67 -0.17 6.29
C HIS A 60 -9.09 0.32 6.01
N TRP A 61 -10.14 -0.36 6.50
CA TRP A 61 -11.51 0.06 6.19
C TRP A 61 -12.51 -0.13 7.32
N ASN A 62 -13.55 0.71 7.33
CA ASN A 62 -14.59 0.68 8.34
C ASN A 62 -15.92 0.16 7.75
N PRO A 63 -16.44 -1.00 8.20
CA PRO A 63 -17.69 -1.57 7.71
C PRO A 63 -18.94 -0.74 7.97
N ASN A 64 -18.88 0.19 8.93
CA ASN A 64 -20.01 1.05 9.25
C ASN A 64 -20.15 2.23 8.29
N THR A 65 -19.04 2.81 7.86
CA THR A 65 -19.01 3.96 6.93
C THR A 65 -18.86 3.52 5.47
N LYS A 66 -18.41 2.28 5.25
CA LYS A 66 -18.11 1.72 3.93
C LYS A 66 -17.00 2.50 3.19
N GLU A 67 -16.05 2.99 3.98
CA GLU A 67 -14.90 3.78 3.55
C GLU A 67 -13.61 3.10 4.02
N GLY A 68 -12.55 3.26 3.24
CA GLY A 68 -11.23 2.73 3.56
C GLY A 68 -10.10 3.49 2.87
N ILE A 69 -8.88 3.17 3.27
CA ILE A 69 -7.63 3.64 2.69
C ILE A 69 -6.75 2.44 2.39
N LEU A 70 -6.03 2.52 1.28
CA LEU A 70 -4.93 1.61 0.96
C LEU A 70 -3.62 2.36 1.22
N ASP A 71 -2.84 1.81 2.16
CA ASP A 71 -1.50 2.26 2.51
C ASP A 71 -0.47 1.25 1.97
N TRP A 72 0.77 1.71 1.81
CA TRP A 72 1.89 0.84 1.52
C TRP A 72 2.92 0.88 2.64
N TYR A 73 3.52 -0.27 2.87
CA TYR A 73 4.52 -0.54 3.88
C TYR A 73 5.73 -1.20 3.24
N PHE A 74 6.89 -1.15 3.88
CA PHE A 74 8.08 -1.81 3.36
C PHE A 74 8.98 -2.37 4.45
N ALA A 75 9.71 -3.42 4.10
CA ALA A 75 10.82 -3.98 4.86
C ALA A 75 12.12 -3.70 4.10
N ARG A 76 13.23 -3.51 4.84
CA ARG A 76 14.55 -3.28 4.25
C ARG A 76 15.35 -4.58 4.17
N GLU A 77 16.34 -4.64 3.28
CA GLU A 77 17.23 -5.80 3.15
C GLU A 77 17.85 -6.21 4.50
N SER A 78 18.26 -5.24 5.32
CA SER A 78 18.88 -5.56 6.61
C SER A 78 17.94 -6.24 7.62
N THR A 79 16.62 -6.12 7.44
CA THR A 79 15.62 -6.59 8.41
C THR A 79 14.86 -7.83 7.94
N ILE A 80 15.01 -8.24 6.68
CA ILE A 80 14.22 -9.32 6.10
C ILE A 80 14.51 -10.71 6.69
N ASP A 81 15.71 -10.91 7.23
CA ASP A 81 16.14 -12.14 7.91
C ASP A 81 15.84 -12.15 9.42
N GLU A 82 15.24 -11.08 9.97
CA GLU A 82 14.84 -11.03 11.39
C GLU A 82 13.59 -11.89 11.64
N GLU A 83 13.47 -12.49 12.84
CA GLU A 83 12.25 -13.25 13.21
C GLU A 83 10.98 -12.39 13.13
N GLU A 84 11.12 -11.08 13.37
CA GLU A 84 10.08 -10.07 13.21
C GLU A 84 10.69 -8.89 12.44
N PRO A 85 10.59 -8.86 11.10
CA PRO A 85 11.17 -7.78 10.30
C PRO A 85 10.55 -6.45 10.71
N LYS A 86 11.39 -5.41 10.82
CA LYS A 86 10.88 -4.06 11.05
C LYS A 86 10.18 -3.56 9.79
N ILE A 87 8.85 -3.44 9.88
CA ILE A 87 8.02 -2.85 8.84
C ILE A 87 7.92 -1.34 9.03
N GLU A 88 8.14 -0.59 7.97
CA GLU A 88 8.06 0.86 7.93
C GLU A 88 6.87 1.31 7.08
N HIS A 89 6.19 2.39 7.48
CA HIS A 89 5.07 2.94 6.71
C HIS A 89 5.61 3.81 5.58
N GLY A 90 5.36 3.39 4.33
CA GLY A 90 5.74 4.13 3.13
C GLY A 90 4.78 5.28 2.82
N GLY A 91 3.52 5.14 3.23
CA GLY A 91 2.53 6.20 3.20
C GLY A 91 1.25 5.79 2.50
N PRO A 92 0.32 6.74 2.35
CA PRO A 92 -0.94 6.44 1.70
C PRO A 92 -0.87 6.46 0.19
N LEU A 93 -1.60 5.53 -0.42
CA LEU A 93 -1.79 5.46 -1.87
C LEU A 93 -3.13 6.09 -2.27
N LEU A 94 -4.24 5.55 -1.78
CA LEU A 94 -5.57 5.91 -2.24
C LEU A 94 -6.64 5.63 -1.18
N ALA A 95 -7.73 6.40 -1.22
CA ALA A 95 -8.93 6.10 -0.43
C ALA A 95 -9.97 5.42 -1.32
N PHE A 96 -10.90 4.70 -0.72
CA PHE A 96 -11.97 4.03 -1.43
C PHE A 96 -13.30 4.02 -0.66
N ARG A 97 -14.38 3.94 -1.43
CA ARG A 97 -15.73 3.65 -0.97
C ARG A 97 -16.28 2.39 -1.61
N TYR A 98 -16.99 1.60 -0.83
CA TYR A 98 -17.63 0.38 -1.32
C TYR A 98 -19.12 0.37 -0.95
N ALA A 99 -19.91 -0.44 -1.66
CA ALA A 99 -21.37 -0.50 -1.49
C ALA A 99 -21.86 -1.85 -0.97
N THR A 100 -20.97 -2.83 -0.95
CA THR A 100 -21.19 -4.21 -0.51
C THR A 100 -20.96 -4.37 0.99
N ASP A 101 -21.20 -5.58 1.51
CA ASP A 101 -20.90 -5.89 2.90
C ASP A 101 -19.40 -5.78 3.20
N GLU A 102 -18.58 -6.27 2.27
CA GLU A 102 -17.11 -6.24 2.30
C GLU A 102 -16.58 -5.61 1.00
N PRO A 103 -15.46 -4.86 1.05
CA PRO A 103 -14.83 -4.32 -0.14
C PRO A 103 -14.20 -5.42 -1.00
N ASP A 104 -14.11 -5.17 -2.30
CA ASP A 104 -13.38 -6.02 -3.24
C ASP A 104 -11.94 -5.51 -3.31
N LEU A 105 -11.08 -6.00 -2.41
CA LEU A 105 -9.72 -5.46 -2.22
C LEU A 105 -8.81 -5.75 -3.41
N ASP A 106 -8.99 -6.88 -4.10
CA ASP A 106 -8.22 -7.22 -5.30
C ASP A 106 -8.41 -6.14 -6.38
N SER A 107 -9.63 -5.60 -6.51
CA SER A 107 -9.90 -4.52 -7.45
C SER A 107 -9.25 -3.17 -7.09
N LEU A 108 -8.59 -3.04 -5.94
CA LEU A 108 -7.75 -1.88 -5.62
C LEU A 108 -6.41 -1.92 -6.35
N LEU A 109 -5.91 -3.11 -6.70
CA LEU A 109 -4.56 -3.30 -7.24
C LEU A 109 -4.34 -2.54 -8.55
N ASP A 110 -5.36 -2.49 -9.41
CA ASP A 110 -5.34 -1.78 -10.70
C ASP A 110 -5.03 -0.29 -10.55
N ASP A 111 -5.55 0.35 -9.51
CA ASP A 111 -5.32 1.77 -9.19
C ASP A 111 -4.12 1.97 -8.25
N ALA A 112 -3.78 0.95 -7.44
CA ALA A 112 -2.70 1.00 -6.46
C ALA A 112 -1.32 0.98 -7.11
N VAL A 113 -1.10 0.13 -8.11
CA VAL A 113 0.23 0.02 -8.75
C VAL A 113 0.65 1.31 -9.44
N PRO A 114 -0.20 1.98 -10.25
CA PRO A 114 0.13 3.30 -10.78
C PRO A 114 0.42 4.34 -9.68
N ALA A 115 -0.38 4.36 -8.61
CA ALA A 115 -0.17 5.28 -7.48
C ALA A 115 1.14 4.99 -6.73
N LEU A 116 1.54 3.72 -6.63
CA LEU A 116 2.79 3.29 -6.02
C LEU A 116 3.99 3.69 -6.89
N ASN A 117 3.92 3.50 -8.20
CA ASN A 117 4.96 3.94 -9.15
C ASN A 117 5.12 5.48 -9.16
N ASP A 118 4.04 6.24 -8.99
CA ASP A 118 4.12 7.69 -8.82
C ASP A 118 4.75 8.09 -7.46
N ALA A 119 4.65 7.24 -6.44
CA ALA A 119 5.22 7.46 -5.11
C ALA A 119 6.69 7.00 -4.98
N VAL A 120 7.11 6.05 -5.81
CA VAL A 120 8.42 5.39 -5.75
C VAL A 120 9.17 5.62 -7.06
N GLU A 121 10.08 6.59 -7.07
CA GLU A 121 10.76 7.03 -8.31
C GLU A 121 11.86 6.07 -8.81
N TRP A 122 12.29 5.10 -8.02
CA TRP A 122 13.43 4.22 -8.32
C TRP A 122 13.04 2.85 -8.90
N ALA A 123 11.75 2.53 -8.98
CA ALA A 123 11.24 1.27 -9.50
C ALA A 123 10.02 1.49 -10.41
N GLU A 124 9.72 0.48 -11.22
CA GLU A 124 8.46 0.37 -11.95
C GLU A 124 7.80 -0.98 -11.62
N PHE A 125 6.90 -0.97 -10.65
CA PHE A 125 6.14 -2.14 -10.24
C PHE A 125 5.08 -2.48 -11.29
N GLN A 126 4.88 -3.77 -11.51
CA GLN A 126 3.84 -4.29 -12.39
C GLN A 126 3.05 -5.37 -11.63
N LEU A 127 1.74 -5.40 -11.84
CA LEU A 127 0.97 -6.59 -11.45
C LEU A 127 1.40 -7.71 -12.38
N ASN A 128 2.02 -8.76 -11.81
CA ASN A 128 2.14 -10.00 -12.55
C ASN A 128 0.71 -10.53 -12.73
N ASP A 129 0.16 -10.41 -13.94
CA ASP A 129 -0.93 -11.28 -14.37
C ASP A 129 -0.49 -12.70 -14.01
N GLU A 130 -1.29 -13.38 -13.19
CA GLU A 130 -1.04 -14.77 -12.79
C GLU A 130 -0.53 -15.56 -13.99
N GLU A 131 0.65 -16.18 -13.87
CA GLU A 131 1.07 -17.21 -14.82
C GLU A 131 -0.07 -18.24 -14.91
N GLU A 132 -0.73 -18.32 -16.08
CA GLU A 132 -1.72 -19.37 -16.43
C GLU A 132 -1.23 -20.80 -16.12
#